data_AF-A0A5C5TJA6-F1
#
_entry.id   AF-A0A5C5TJA6-F1
#
_cell.length_a   1.000
_cell.length_b   1.000
_cell.length_c   1.000
_cell.angle_alpha   90.00
_cell.angle_beta   90.00
_cell.angle_gamma   90.00
#
_symmetry.space_group_name_H-M   'P 1'
#
loop_
_entity.id
_entity.type
_entity.pdbx_description
1 polymer ?
#
loop_
_entity_poly.entity_id
_entity_poly.type
_entity_poly.pdbx_seq_one_letter_code
_entity_poly.pdbx_strand_id
1 'polypeptide(L)'
;MDLLIFWNHIGREHGGLEYARDIRKNRESVIERYRDEKERYARNTKKPNRFIRYNASTLVELPPLESNRKFLIIYLIKEGLQFSLNFKSKHPWWLIDVVDIRELKPDVFCVYDLFIDISVRPDGSYQVLDIDEFEEAVRLGILSGNQVAHSLKAFHSALTQLNEGNFPNGLLKELEEKYM
;
A
#
# COMPACT_ATOMS: atom_id res chain seq x y z
N MET A 1 7.35 8.77 19.99
CA MET A 1 6.11 8.81 19.19
C MET A 1 5.92 7.41 18.66
N ASP A 2 4.70 6.87 18.69
CA ASP A 2 4.43 5.57 18.07
C ASP A 2 4.45 5.74 16.55
N LEU A 3 5.04 4.77 15.85
CA LEU A 3 5.04 4.71 14.39
C LEU A 3 3.59 4.74 13.88
N LEU A 4 3.32 5.60 12.90
CA LEU A 4 2.00 5.75 12.28
C LEU A 4 2.12 5.55 10.77
N ILE A 5 1.26 4.71 10.21
CA ILE A 5 1.09 4.54 8.77
C ILE A 5 -0.37 4.82 8.44
N PHE A 6 -0.61 5.62 7.40
CA PHE A 6 -1.96 5.84 6.87
C PHE A 6 -1.92 5.97 5.34
N TRP A 7 -3.06 5.71 4.71
CA TRP A 7 -3.17 5.65 3.26
C TRP A 7 -3.77 6.92 2.66
N ASN A 8 -3.27 7.32 1.49
CA ASN A 8 -3.91 8.27 0.62
C ASN A 8 -4.13 7.66 -0.77
N HIS A 9 -5.38 7.28 -1.07
CA HIS A 9 -5.79 6.89 -2.41
C HIS A 9 -5.81 8.11 -3.34
N ILE A 10 -4.80 8.21 -4.20
CA ILE A 10 -4.64 9.37 -5.08
C ILE A 10 -5.85 9.48 -6.02
N GLY A 11 -6.34 10.70 -6.27
CA GLY A 11 -7.47 10.96 -7.15
C GLY A 11 -8.84 10.60 -6.56
N ARG A 12 -8.85 10.00 -5.36
CA ARG A 12 -10.05 9.62 -4.60
C ARG A 12 -10.23 10.47 -3.35
N GLU A 13 -9.43 11.53 -3.18
CA GLU A 13 -9.43 12.32 -1.95
C GLU A 13 -10.79 12.95 -1.66
N HIS A 14 -11.61 13.25 -2.67
CA HIS A 14 -12.96 13.78 -2.49
C HIS A 14 -13.93 12.87 -1.74
N GLY A 15 -13.63 11.58 -1.59
CA GLY A 15 -14.37 10.66 -0.73
C GLY A 15 -14.11 10.88 0.76
N GLY A 16 -13.07 11.65 1.12
CA GLY A 16 -12.65 11.88 2.48
C GLY A 16 -12.14 10.63 3.17
N LEU A 17 -12.82 10.22 4.25
CA LEU A 17 -12.51 8.97 4.96
C LEU A 17 -13.11 7.75 4.27
N GLU A 18 -14.08 7.94 3.38
CA GLU A 18 -14.72 6.86 2.62
C GLU A 18 -14.02 6.68 1.27
N TYR A 19 -14.08 5.45 0.74
CA TYR A 19 -13.54 5.14 -0.58
C TYR A 19 -14.44 5.72 -1.69
N ALA A 20 -13.95 6.71 -2.43
CA ALA A 20 -14.62 7.20 -3.62
C ALA A 20 -14.48 6.19 -4.76
N ARG A 21 -15.57 5.86 -5.46
CA ARG A 21 -15.56 4.90 -6.57
C ARG A 21 -15.00 5.49 -7.87
N ASP A 22 -15.17 6.79 -8.09
CA ASP A 22 -14.61 7.52 -9.21
C ASP A 22 -13.23 8.11 -8.87
N ILE A 23 -12.42 8.35 -9.91
CA ILE A 23 -11.13 9.04 -9.81
C ILE A 23 -11.20 10.37 -10.55
N ARG A 24 -10.57 11.40 -9.99
CA ARG A 24 -10.47 12.72 -10.61
C ARG A 24 -9.25 13.49 -10.16
N LYS A 25 -8.84 14.48 -10.95
CA LYS A 25 -7.81 15.43 -10.54
C LYS A 25 -8.36 16.40 -9.50
N ASN A 26 -8.00 16.18 -8.24
CA ASN A 26 -8.37 17.04 -7.13
C ASN A 26 -7.46 18.28 -7.05
N ARG A 27 -7.99 19.38 -6.49
CA ARG A 27 -7.19 20.57 -6.18
C ARG A 27 -6.24 20.26 -5.02
N GLU A 28 -5.08 20.91 -4.97
CA GLU A 28 -4.10 20.71 -3.89
C GLU A 28 -4.72 20.89 -2.49
N SER A 29 -5.55 21.91 -2.29
CA SER A 29 -6.24 22.13 -1.02
C SER A 29 -7.20 21.02 -0.62
N VAL A 30 -7.76 20.27 -1.58
CA VAL A 30 -8.59 19.09 -1.33
C VAL A 30 -7.68 17.94 -0.89
N ILE A 31 -6.58 17.72 -1.60
CA ILE A 31 -5.61 16.66 -1.28
C ILE A 31 -5.04 16.86 0.13
N GLU A 32 -4.57 18.07 0.46
CA GLU A 32 -4.01 18.38 1.77
C GLU A 32 -5.03 18.20 2.89
N ARG A 33 -6.24 18.77 2.73
CA ARG A 33 -7.30 18.65 3.73
C ARG A 33 -7.58 17.19 4.08
N TYR A 34 -7.73 16.33 3.07
CA TYR A 34 -8.10 14.94 3.29
C TYR A 34 -6.94 14.07 3.74
N ARG A 35 -5.70 14.39 3.34
CA ARG A 35 -4.51 13.77 3.93
C ARG A 35 -4.45 14.04 5.44
N ASP A 36 -4.67 15.30 5.84
CA ASP A 36 -4.64 15.70 7.25
C ASP A 36 -5.83 15.10 8.04
N GLU A 37 -6.98 14.94 7.40
CA GLU A 37 -8.14 14.24 7.97
C GLU A 37 -7.84 12.75 8.21
N LYS A 38 -7.22 12.07 7.24
CA LYS A 38 -6.81 10.67 7.37
C LYS A 38 -5.71 10.46 8.42
N GLU A 39 -4.72 11.34 8.49
CA GLU A 39 -3.71 11.31 9.57
C GLU A 39 -4.39 11.43 10.94
N ARG A 40 -5.31 12.39 11.09
CA ARG A 40 -6.06 12.59 12.34
C ARG A 40 -6.92 11.39 12.67
N TYR A 41 -7.60 10.80 11.70
CA TYR A 41 -8.41 9.60 11.90
C TYR A 41 -7.55 8.43 12.37
N ALA A 42 -6.41 8.18 11.71
CA ALA A 42 -5.48 7.13 12.09
C ALA A 42 -4.96 7.31 13.53
N ARG A 43 -4.64 8.54 13.94
CA ARG A 43 -4.22 8.86 15.32
C ARG A 43 -5.29 8.62 16.38
N ASN A 44 -6.56 8.84 16.03
CA ASN A 44 -7.68 8.72 16.97
C ASN A 44 -8.38 7.35 16.91
N THR A 45 -7.84 6.41 16.14
CA THR A 45 -8.41 5.07 16.02
C THR A 45 -8.26 4.32 17.34
N LYS A 46 -9.37 3.86 17.92
CA LYS A 46 -9.39 3.21 19.25
C LYS A 46 -8.69 1.86 19.31
N LYS A 47 -8.65 1.13 18.18
CA LYS A 47 -8.01 -0.19 18.04
C LYS A 47 -7.12 -0.16 16.79
N PRO A 48 -6.02 0.59 16.81
CA PRO A 48 -5.19 0.76 15.63
C PRO A 48 -4.44 -0.54 15.33
N ASN A 49 -4.08 -0.70 14.06
CA ASN A 49 -3.10 -1.70 13.67
C ASN A 49 -1.76 -1.36 14.34
N ARG A 50 -0.93 -2.38 14.53
CA ARG A 50 0.39 -2.22 15.16
C ARG A 50 1.42 -2.04 14.06
N PHE A 51 2.22 -0.99 14.19
CA PHE A 51 3.26 -0.67 13.22
C PHE A 51 4.64 -0.92 13.81
N ILE A 52 5.52 -1.53 13.01
CA ILE A 52 6.91 -1.83 13.37
C ILE A 52 7.82 -1.28 12.28
N ARG A 53 8.84 -0.51 12.67
CA ARG A 53 9.96 -0.17 11.78
C ARG A 53 10.96 -1.31 11.85
N TYR A 54 10.93 -2.22 10.87
CA TYR A 54 11.81 -3.39 10.85
C TYR A 54 13.26 -2.99 10.51
N ASN A 55 13.44 -2.08 9.55
CA ASN A 55 14.73 -1.44 9.24
C ASN A 55 14.50 -0.05 8.60
N ALA A 56 15.54 0.56 8.01
CA ALA A 56 15.46 1.89 7.41
C ALA A 56 14.54 2.00 6.17
N SER A 57 14.26 0.89 5.47
CA SER A 57 13.45 0.84 4.25
C SER A 57 12.25 -0.11 4.32
N THR A 58 12.03 -0.76 5.46
CA THR A 58 10.97 -1.75 5.64
C THR A 58 10.12 -1.44 6.87
N LEU A 59 8.82 -1.28 6.66
CA LEU A 59 7.82 -1.18 7.72
C LEU A 59 6.93 -2.41 7.70
N VAL A 60 6.40 -2.77 8.86
CA VAL A 60 5.47 -3.89 9.04
C VAL A 60 4.23 -3.38 9.75
N GLU A 61 3.07 -3.80 9.26
CA GLU A 61 1.78 -3.58 9.87
C GLU A 61 1.15 -4.93 10.24
N LEU A 62 0.71 -5.01 11.49
CA LEU A 62 0.09 -6.18 12.10
C LEU A 62 -1.31 -5.81 12.60
N PRO A 63 -2.21 -6.78 12.75
CA PRO A 63 -3.52 -6.56 13.34
C PRO A 63 -3.41 -5.97 14.77
N PRO A 64 -4.49 -5.32 15.26
CA PRO A 64 -4.59 -4.91 16.66
C PRO A 64 -4.40 -6.11 17.59
N LEU A 65 -3.87 -5.90 18.80
CA LEU A 65 -3.58 -6.99 19.75
C LEU A 65 -4.79 -7.92 20.00
N GLU A 66 -5.98 -7.33 20.12
CA GLU A 66 -7.23 -8.04 20.43
C GLU A 66 -7.95 -8.62 19.18
N SER A 67 -7.29 -8.63 18.02
CA SER A 67 -7.89 -9.10 16.78
C SER A 67 -7.77 -10.61 16.61
N ASN A 68 -8.89 -11.26 16.31
CA ASN A 68 -8.91 -12.67 15.90
C ASN A 68 -8.40 -12.89 14.46
N ARG A 69 -8.22 -11.81 13.69
CA ARG A 69 -7.68 -11.87 12.34
C ARG A 69 -6.16 -11.81 12.42
N LYS A 70 -5.48 -12.75 11.78
CA LYS A 70 -4.05 -12.71 11.49
C LYS A 70 -3.84 -12.21 10.07
N PHE A 71 -3.09 -11.13 9.93
CA PHE A 71 -2.60 -10.65 8.64
C PHE A 71 -1.21 -10.06 8.83
N LEU A 72 -0.47 -9.98 7.73
CA LEU A 72 0.84 -9.36 7.68
C LEU A 72 0.86 -8.40 6.49
N ILE A 73 1.17 -7.14 6.75
CA ILE A 73 1.34 -6.11 5.72
C ILE A 73 2.77 -5.61 5.81
N ILE A 74 3.48 -5.63 4.70
CA ILE A 74 4.89 -5.24 4.60
C ILE A 74 5.01 -4.10 3.59
N TYR A 75 5.71 -3.05 3.98
CA TYR A 75 5.96 -1.88 3.15
C TYR A 75 7.44 -1.82 2.81
N LEU A 76 7.77 -1.86 1.52
CA LEU A 76 9.13 -1.70 1.00
C LEU A 76 9.26 -0.30 0.38
N ILE A 77 9.81 0.64 1.17
CA ILE A 77 9.79 2.08 0.90
C ILE A 77 10.50 2.41 -0.42
N LYS A 78 11.68 1.83 -0.66
CA LYS A 78 12.50 2.17 -1.84
C LYS A 78 11.98 1.48 -3.10
N GLU A 79 11.37 0.32 -2.92
CA GLU A 79 10.87 -0.55 -3.96
C GLU A 79 9.51 -0.07 -4.48
N GLY A 80 8.80 0.76 -3.69
CA GLY A 80 7.48 1.26 -4.07
C GLY A 80 6.42 0.17 -4.05
N LEU A 81 6.53 -0.78 -3.12
CA LEU A 81 5.69 -1.95 -3.04
C LEU A 81 5.16 -2.16 -1.62
N GLN A 82 3.91 -2.58 -1.55
CA GLN A 82 3.25 -3.04 -0.34
C GLN A 82 2.80 -4.49 -0.56
N PHE A 83 3.12 -5.39 0.37
CA PHE A 83 2.73 -6.80 0.32
C PHE A 83 1.77 -7.15 1.46
N SER A 84 0.57 -7.61 1.13
CA SER A 84 -0.50 -7.93 2.08
C SER A 84 -0.79 -9.43 2.06
N LEU A 85 -0.51 -10.14 3.16
CA LEU A 85 -0.84 -11.56 3.34
C LEU A 85 -2.01 -11.71 4.32
N ASN A 86 -3.00 -12.54 3.95
CA ASN A 86 -4.20 -12.81 4.75
C ASN A 86 -5.07 -11.58 5.10
N PHE A 87 -4.82 -10.44 4.43
CA PHE A 87 -5.51 -9.19 4.73
C PHE A 87 -6.95 -9.15 4.23
N LYS A 88 -7.30 -9.83 3.14
CA LYS A 88 -8.69 -9.95 2.65
C LYS A 88 -9.18 -11.38 2.90
N SER A 89 -10.28 -11.56 3.63
CA SER A 89 -10.80 -12.90 3.97
C SER A 89 -11.16 -13.75 2.75
N LYS A 90 -11.60 -13.12 1.66
CA LYS A 90 -11.89 -13.79 0.38
C LYS A 90 -10.64 -14.17 -0.42
N HIS A 91 -9.50 -13.57 -0.11
CA HIS A 91 -8.23 -13.75 -0.81
C HIS A 91 -7.12 -13.93 0.24
N PRO A 92 -7.04 -15.10 0.90
CA PRO A 92 -6.08 -15.37 1.98
C PRO A 92 -4.67 -15.65 1.43
N TRP A 93 -4.27 -14.93 0.39
CA TRP A 93 -2.98 -15.05 -0.27
C TRP A 93 -2.35 -13.67 -0.43
N TRP A 94 -1.18 -13.60 -1.05
CA TRP A 94 -0.45 -12.35 -1.20
C TRP A 94 -1.15 -11.40 -2.19
N LEU A 95 -1.36 -10.17 -1.75
CA LEU A 95 -1.68 -9.03 -2.60
C LEU A 95 -0.45 -8.12 -2.63
N ILE A 96 -0.21 -7.51 -3.77
CA ILE A 96 0.90 -6.58 -3.99
C ILE A 96 0.31 -5.29 -4.54
N ASP A 97 0.48 -4.20 -3.82
CA ASP A 97 0.03 -2.87 -4.24
C ASP A 97 1.26 -2.06 -4.65
N VAL A 98 1.19 -1.40 -5.81
CA VAL A 98 2.21 -0.43 -6.26
C VAL A 98 1.93 0.91 -5.61
N VAL A 99 2.91 1.41 -4.85
CA VAL A 99 2.74 2.56 -3.97
C VAL A 99 3.94 3.51 -3.98
N ASP A 100 3.71 4.74 -3.55
CA ASP A 100 4.76 5.68 -3.12
C ASP A 100 4.65 5.88 -1.61
N ILE A 101 5.74 5.71 -0.86
CA ILE A 101 5.71 5.72 0.60
C ILE A 101 6.59 6.87 1.09
N ARG A 102 5.99 7.83 1.79
CA ARG A 102 6.69 9.03 2.25
C ARG A 102 6.58 9.21 3.74
N GLU A 103 7.73 9.44 4.38
CA GLU A 103 7.78 9.93 5.76
C GLU A 103 7.48 11.43 5.76
N LEU A 104 6.29 11.82 6.24
CA LEU A 104 5.86 13.21 6.26
C LEU A 104 6.45 13.97 7.45
N LYS A 105 6.64 13.26 8.56
CA LYS A 105 7.21 13.71 9.84
C LYS A 105 7.90 12.49 10.47
N PRO A 106 8.82 12.64 11.43
CA PRO A 106 9.43 11.51 12.09
C PRO A 106 8.39 10.49 12.57
N ASP A 107 8.53 9.24 12.10
CA ASP A 107 7.65 8.11 12.40
C ASP A 107 6.20 8.25 11.92
N VAL A 108 5.94 9.12 10.92
CA VAL A 108 4.61 9.30 10.31
C VAL A 108 4.70 9.12 8.81
N PHE A 109 4.18 7.98 8.33
CA PHE A 109 4.23 7.60 6.92
C PHE A 109 2.86 7.72 6.26
N CYS A 110 2.87 8.28 5.05
CA CYS A 110 1.73 8.24 4.14
C CYS A 110 2.05 7.30 2.98
N VAL A 111 1.17 6.34 2.76
CA VAL A 111 1.20 5.40 1.64
C VAL A 111 0.28 5.94 0.56
N TYR A 112 0.85 6.29 -0.58
CA TYR A 112 0.13 6.78 -1.74
C TYR A 112 -0.14 5.62 -2.68
N ASP A 113 -1.41 5.31 -2.87
CA ASP A 113 -1.90 4.32 -3.83
C ASP A 113 -1.63 4.80 -5.27
N LEU A 114 -1.01 3.95 -6.08
CA LEU A 114 -0.71 4.23 -7.49
C LEU A 114 -1.43 3.28 -8.45
N PHE A 115 -2.60 2.78 -8.04
CA PHE A 115 -3.61 2.04 -8.80
C PHE A 115 -3.24 0.62 -9.24
N ILE A 116 -1.97 0.28 -9.44
CA ILE A 116 -1.60 -1.04 -9.95
C ILE A 116 -1.55 -2.06 -8.81
N ASP A 117 -2.41 -3.07 -8.90
CA ASP A 117 -2.49 -4.16 -7.94
C ASP A 117 -2.16 -5.51 -8.57
N ILE A 118 -1.63 -6.44 -7.78
CA ILE A 118 -1.37 -7.82 -8.19
C ILE A 118 -1.88 -8.78 -7.12
N SER A 119 -2.69 -9.76 -7.53
CA SER A 119 -3.11 -10.86 -6.69
C SER A 119 -2.31 -12.11 -7.03
N VAL A 120 -1.59 -12.68 -6.06
CA VAL A 120 -0.76 -13.88 -6.22
C VAL A 120 -1.38 -15.06 -5.47
N ARG A 121 -1.83 -16.07 -6.21
CA ARG A 121 -2.48 -17.27 -5.66
C ARG A 121 -1.44 -18.21 -5.02
N PRO A 122 -1.87 -19.16 -4.16
CA PRO A 122 -0.96 -20.11 -3.50
C PRO A 122 -0.15 -21.00 -4.44
N ASP A 123 -0.62 -21.23 -5.67
CA ASP A 123 0.09 -22.00 -6.71
C ASP A 123 1.15 -21.17 -7.46
N GLY A 124 1.33 -19.89 -7.09
CA GLY A 124 2.26 -18.96 -7.71
C GLY A 124 1.70 -18.26 -8.96
N SER A 125 0.51 -18.65 -9.45
CA SER A 125 -0.14 -17.91 -10.52
C SER A 125 -0.59 -16.53 -10.02
N TYR A 126 -0.53 -15.52 -10.89
CA TYR A 126 -0.89 -14.16 -10.51
C TYR A 126 -1.80 -13.49 -11.53
N GLN A 127 -2.54 -12.49 -11.06
CA GLN A 127 -3.40 -11.63 -11.85
C GLN A 127 -3.06 -10.17 -11.55
N VAL A 128 -2.81 -9.40 -12.60
CA VAL A 128 -2.69 -7.94 -12.51
C VAL A 128 -4.08 -7.32 -12.57
N LEU A 129 -4.34 -6.35 -11.70
CA LEU A 129 -5.61 -5.68 -11.50
C LEU A 129 -5.44 -4.16 -11.71
N ASP A 130 -6.56 -3.49 -11.98
CA ASP A 130 -6.71 -2.03 -11.95
C ASP A 130 -5.75 -1.23 -12.87
N ILE A 131 -5.26 -1.89 -13.93
CA ILE A 131 -4.47 -1.24 -15.00
C ILE A 131 -5.29 -0.21 -15.78
N ASP A 132 -6.60 -0.44 -15.91
CA ASP A 132 -7.54 0.53 -16.49
C ASP A 132 -7.67 1.78 -15.62
N GLU A 133 -7.72 1.62 -14.29
CA GLU A 133 -7.70 2.78 -13.38
C GLU A 133 -6.37 3.53 -13.42
N PHE A 134 -5.24 2.82 -13.52
CA PHE A 134 -3.92 3.43 -13.71
C PHE A 134 -3.87 4.25 -15.01
N GLU A 135 -4.31 3.69 -16.14
CA GLU A 135 -4.35 4.38 -17.44
C GLU A 135 -5.21 5.64 -17.38
N GLU A 136 -6.40 5.54 -16.80
CA GLU A 136 -7.30 6.68 -16.61
C GLU A 136 -6.68 7.75 -15.70
N ALA A 137 -5.99 7.37 -14.63
CA ALA A 137 -5.30 8.30 -13.75
C ALA A 137 -4.16 9.05 -14.45
N VAL A 138 -3.44 8.39 -15.37
CA VAL A 138 -2.46 9.04 -16.25
C VAL A 138 -3.16 10.01 -17.20
N ARG A 139 -4.23 9.57 -17.88
CA ARG A 139 -4.98 10.37 -18.85
C ARG A 139 -5.57 11.63 -18.24
N LEU A 140 -6.11 11.54 -17.01
CA LEU A 140 -6.65 12.67 -16.25
C LEU A 140 -5.57 13.57 -15.63
N GLY A 141 -4.30 13.18 -15.73
CA GLY A 141 -3.18 13.90 -15.11
C GLY A 141 -3.26 13.94 -13.59
N ILE A 142 -3.82 12.88 -12.99
CA ILE A 142 -3.86 12.63 -11.55
C ILE A 142 -2.46 12.24 -11.07
N LEU A 143 -1.80 11.36 -11.82
CA LEU A 143 -0.41 10.97 -11.59
C LEU A 143 0.54 11.95 -12.30
N SER A 144 1.58 12.37 -11.58
CA SER A 144 2.71 13.09 -12.18
C SER A 144 3.58 12.14 -13.01
N GLY A 145 4.37 12.66 -13.95
CA GLY A 145 5.29 11.85 -14.75
C GLY A 145 6.28 11.03 -13.90
N ASN A 146 6.73 11.58 -12.77
CA ASN A 146 7.59 10.86 -11.82
C ASN A 146 6.85 9.70 -11.14
N GLN A 147 5.58 9.89 -10.77
CA GLN A 147 4.76 8.81 -10.21
C GLN A 147 4.52 7.72 -11.24
N VAL A 148 4.24 8.07 -12.50
CA VAL A 148 4.09 7.08 -13.59
C VAL A 148 5.37 6.25 -13.75
N ALA A 149 6.53 6.91 -13.85
CA ALA A 149 7.81 6.23 -13.98
C ALA A 149 8.12 5.31 -12.77
N HIS A 150 7.81 5.79 -11.56
CA HIS A 150 7.95 5.01 -10.33
C HIS A 150 7.02 3.79 -10.32
N SER A 151 5.74 3.97 -10.63
CA SER A 151 4.75 2.88 -10.71
C SER A 151 5.20 1.79 -11.67
N LEU A 152 5.61 2.16 -12.87
CA LEU A 152 6.05 1.20 -13.89
C LEU A 152 7.32 0.45 -13.47
N LYS A 153 8.26 1.13 -12.79
CA LYS A 153 9.47 0.50 -12.28
C LYS A 153 9.16 -0.49 -11.15
N ALA A 154 8.33 -0.10 -10.19
CA ALA A 154 7.90 -0.96 -9.08
C ALA A 154 7.11 -2.17 -9.60
N PHE A 155 6.17 -1.94 -10.52
CA PHE A 155 5.40 -2.97 -11.21
C PHE A 155 6.29 -3.97 -11.94
N HIS A 156 7.26 -3.48 -12.74
CA HIS A 156 8.20 -4.34 -13.44
C HIS A 156 9.06 -5.19 -12.47
N SER A 157 9.50 -4.60 -11.36
CA SER A 157 10.25 -5.32 -10.31
C SER A 157 9.42 -6.44 -9.68
N ALA A 158 8.14 -6.18 -9.39
CA ALA A 158 7.23 -7.20 -8.86
C ALA A 158 7.00 -8.34 -9.87
N LEU A 159 6.71 -8.01 -11.13
CA LEU A 159 6.52 -9.01 -12.17
C LEU A 159 7.78 -9.84 -12.45
N THR A 160 8.95 -9.24 -12.38
CA THR A 160 10.22 -9.96 -12.55
C THR A 160 10.38 -11.02 -11.47
N GLN A 161 10.17 -10.65 -10.20
CA GLN A 161 10.22 -11.61 -9.08
C GLN A 161 9.21 -12.74 -9.23
N LEU A 162 7.99 -12.44 -9.70
CA LEU A 162 6.95 -13.44 -9.94
C LEU A 162 7.33 -14.40 -11.08
N ASN A 163 7.77 -13.86 -12.21
CA ASN A 163 8.10 -14.65 -13.41
C ASN A 163 9.35 -15.52 -13.23
N GLU A 164 10.29 -15.09 -12.39
CA GLU A 164 11.48 -15.88 -12.06
C GLU A 164 11.23 -16.95 -10.98
N GLY A 165 10.02 -17.01 -10.41
CA GLY A 165 9.70 -17.92 -9.30
C GLY A 165 10.36 -17.53 -7.98
N ASN A 166 10.77 -16.26 -7.84
CA ASN A 166 11.47 -15.71 -6.68
C ASN A 166 10.51 -15.14 -5.60
N PHE A 167 9.19 -15.32 -5.76
CA PHE A 167 8.17 -14.82 -4.86
C PHE A 167 7.48 -15.95 -4.05
N PRO A 168 7.23 -15.77 -2.73
CA PRO A 168 7.75 -14.70 -1.89
C PRO A 168 9.28 -14.80 -1.74
N ASN A 169 9.95 -13.65 -1.74
CA ASN A 169 11.40 -13.58 -1.61
C ASN A 169 11.86 -13.86 -0.16
N GLY A 170 13.17 -13.94 0.08
CA GLY A 170 13.73 -14.27 1.39
C GLY A 170 13.28 -13.33 2.53
N LEU A 171 13.18 -12.03 2.26
CA LEU A 171 12.71 -11.05 3.27
C LEU A 171 11.24 -11.28 3.62
N LEU A 172 10.38 -11.50 2.62
CA LEU A 172 8.95 -11.74 2.87
C LEU A 172 8.74 -13.02 3.69
N LYS A 173 9.48 -14.09 3.38
CA LYS A 173 9.46 -15.36 4.14
C LYS A 173 9.93 -15.16 5.58
N GLU A 174 11.03 -14.43 5.79
CA GLU A 174 11.53 -14.13 7.14
C GLU A 174 10.49 -13.37 7.98
N LEU A 175 9.85 -12.36 7.39
CA LEU A 175 8.84 -11.56 8.09
C LEU A 175 7.56 -12.37 8.34
N GLU A 176 7.17 -13.25 7.43
CA GLU A 176 6.07 -14.20 7.65
C GLU A 176 6.37 -15.12 8.83
N GLU A 177 7.51 -15.82 8.84
CA GLU A 177 7.92 -16.70 9.94
C GLU A 177 8.01 -15.99 11.29
N LYS A 178 8.39 -14.72 11.29
CA LYS A 178 8.55 -13.92 12.51
C LYS A 178 7.23 -13.43 13.10
N TYR A 179 6.24 -13.13 12.26
CA TYR A 179 5.05 -12.37 12.69
C TYR A 179 3.70 -13.09 12.52
N MET A 180 3.64 -14.22 11.81
CA MET A 180 2.41 -15.00 11.58
C MET A 180 2.35 -16.27 12.44
#